data_AF-A0A4Y2RET9-F1
#
_entry.id   AF-A0A4Y2RET9-F1
#
_cell.length_a   1.000
_cell.length_b   1.000
_cell.length_c   1.000
_cell.angle_alpha   90.00
_cell.angle_beta   90.00
_cell.angle_gamma   90.00
#
_symmetry.space_group_name_H-M   'P 1'
#
loop_
_entity.id
_entity.type
_entity.pdbx_description
1 polymer ?
#
loop_
_entity_poly.entity_id
_entity_poly.type
_entity_poly.pdbx_seq_one_letter_code
_entity_poly.pdbx_strand_id
1 'polypeptide(L)'
;MEAMNVFQFKKLNNDNYRQWKLDIKMLLMERGLFKFIGKSEPVLAEGATSREKMEFEHQKCKALATIYLSLEESQKDLVAEAETAKEAWTLLEEIYEPKARARIAQLRSEFYSIKKQPSESIGIYLAHI
;
A
#
# COMPACT_ATOMS: atom_id res chain seq x y z
N MET A 1 18.42 22.75 16.54
CA MET A 1 17.68 21.52 16.91
C MET A 1 16.27 21.74 16.40
N GLU A 2 16.01 21.35 15.15
CA GLU A 2 14.66 21.48 14.58
C GLU A 2 13.73 20.55 15.37
N ALA A 3 12.64 21.10 15.87
CA ALA A 3 11.60 20.30 16.49
C ALA A 3 11.18 19.23 15.47
N MET A 4 11.37 17.95 15.81
CA MET A 4 10.80 16.86 15.03
C MET A 4 9.29 17.10 14.99
N ASN A 5 8.78 17.58 13.85
CA ASN A 5 7.36 17.72 13.67
C ASN A 5 6.78 16.30 13.72
N VAL A 6 6.18 15.94 14.85
CA VAL A 6 5.60 14.61 15.05
C VAL A 6 4.29 14.63 14.29
N PHE A 7 4.34 14.24 13.03
CA PHE A 7 3.11 13.99 12.29
C PHE A 7 2.32 12.91 13.02
N GLN A 8 1.12 13.26 13.48
CA GLN A 8 0.19 12.31 14.06
C GLN A 8 -0.75 11.81 12.97
N PHE A 9 -0.59 10.55 12.62
CA PHE A 9 -1.50 9.84 11.72
C PHE A 9 -2.17 8.70 12.49
N LYS A 10 -3.39 8.35 12.07
CA LYS A 10 -4.02 7.14 12.58
C LYS A 10 -3.22 5.94 12.06
N LYS A 11 -2.76 5.09 12.98
CA LYS A 11 -2.05 3.85 12.63
C LYS A 11 -2.94 2.93 11.79
N LEU A 12 -2.33 2.11 10.94
CA LEU A 12 -3.08 1.17 10.10
C LEU A 12 -3.85 0.18 10.96
N ASN A 13 -5.11 0.00 10.61
CA ASN A 13 -5.98 -1.06 11.07
C ASN A 13 -6.88 -1.55 9.93
N ASN A 14 -7.80 -2.43 10.26
CA ASN A 14 -8.65 -3.10 9.27
C ASN A 14 -9.55 -2.14 8.47
N ASP A 15 -9.84 -0.94 8.99
CA ASP A 15 -10.90 -0.07 8.45
C ASP A 15 -10.39 1.22 7.81
N ASN A 16 -9.09 1.52 7.90
CA ASN A 16 -8.55 2.84 7.51
C ASN A 16 -7.47 2.80 6.42
N TYR A 17 -7.24 1.66 5.76
CA TYR A 17 -6.15 1.49 4.80
C TYR A 17 -6.04 2.61 3.76
N ARG A 18 -7.17 3.01 3.14
CA ARG A 18 -7.16 4.07 2.10
C ARG A 18 -6.58 5.38 2.63
N GLN A 19 -6.96 5.81 3.83
CA GLN A 19 -6.47 7.05 4.42
C GLN A 19 -5.03 6.89 4.89
N TRP A 20 -4.72 5.79 5.58
CA TRP A 20 -3.37 5.45 6.01
C TRP A 20 -2.37 5.46 4.84
N LYS A 21 -2.75 4.87 3.70
CA LYS A 21 -1.93 4.83 2.49
C LYS A 21 -1.59 6.24 1.99
N LEU A 22 -2.54 7.16 1.98
CA LEU A 22 -2.32 8.54 1.57
C LEU A 22 -1.39 9.25 2.55
N ASP A 23 -1.67 9.14 3.85
CA ASP A 23 -0.90 9.79 4.91
C ASP A 23 0.57 9.34 4.92
N ILE A 24 0.80 8.03 4.88
CA ILE A 24 2.17 7.47 4.88
C ILE A 24 2.89 7.75 3.57
N LYS A 25 2.18 7.81 2.44
CA LYS A 25 2.77 8.28 1.18
C LYS A 25 3.27 9.72 1.28
N MET A 26 2.47 10.63 1.87
CA MET A 26 2.90 12.02 2.07
C MET A 26 4.06 12.13 3.05
N LEU A 27 4.05 11.35 4.13
CA LEU A 27 5.17 11.28 5.08
C LEU A 27 6.47 10.80 4.42
N LEU A 28 6.41 9.77 3.58
CA LEU A 28 7.58 9.28 2.85
C LEU A 28 8.08 10.31 1.83
N MET A 29 7.19 11.09 1.21
CA MET A 29 7.59 12.17 0.30
C MET A 29 8.27 13.32 1.04
N GLU A 30 7.70 13.79 2.15
CA GLU A 30 8.27 14.85 2.99
C GLU A 30 9.68 14.48 3.48
N ARG A 31 9.89 13.22 3.84
CA ARG A 31 11.19 12.71 4.31
C ARG A 31 12.17 12.34 3.19
N GLY A 32 11.79 12.48 1.92
CA GLY A 32 12.62 12.05 0.78
C GLY A 32 12.83 10.52 0.66
N LEU A 33 11.95 9.73 1.29
CA LEU A 33 12.01 8.27 1.37
C LEU A 33 11.11 7.56 0.35
N PHE A 34 10.24 8.30 -0.35
CA PHE A 34 9.27 7.72 -1.30
C PHE A 34 9.92 6.83 -2.38
N LYS A 35 11.16 7.13 -2.77
CA LYS A 35 11.95 6.31 -3.72
C LYS A 35 12.10 4.83 -3.30
N PHE A 36 12.04 4.52 -2.01
CA PHE A 36 12.19 3.15 -1.50
C PHE A 36 10.92 2.30 -1.58
N ILE A 37 9.77 2.88 -1.90
CA ILE A 37 8.52 2.14 -2.16
C ILE A 37 8.13 2.15 -3.65
N GLY A 38 8.94 2.81 -4.49
CA GLY A 38 8.74 2.93 -5.93
C GLY A 38 8.79 1.61 -6.69
N LYS A 39 8.57 1.65 -8.01
CA LYS A 39 8.64 0.45 -8.86
C LYS A 39 10.07 0.00 -9.16
N SER A 40 11.01 0.94 -9.17
CA SER A 40 12.42 0.68 -9.42
C SER A 40 13.18 0.79 -8.11
N GLU A 41 14.08 -0.15 -7.88
CA GLU A 41 15.00 -0.06 -6.75
C GLU A 41 15.93 1.14 -6.96
N PRO A 42 16.09 2.02 -5.95
CA PRO A 42 17.01 3.13 -6.08
C PRO A 42 18.45 2.61 -6.12
N VAL A 43 19.24 3.09 -7.07
CA VAL A 43 20.63 2.66 -7.27
C VAL A 43 21.57 3.81 -6.92
N LEU A 44 22.60 3.50 -6.13
CA LEU A 44 23.70 4.42 -5.87
C LEU A 44 24.63 4.49 -7.08
N ALA A 45 25.17 5.68 -7.37
CA ALA A 45 26.18 5.83 -8.42
C ALA A 45 27.44 4.98 -8.11
N GLU A 46 28.08 4.44 -9.14
CA GLU A 46 29.27 3.58 -8.99
C GLU A 46 30.43 4.28 -8.25
N GLY A 47 30.51 5.61 -8.32
CA GLY A 47 31.49 6.45 -7.61
C GLY A 47 31.05 6.97 -6.24
N ALA A 48 29.95 6.48 -5.68
CA ALA A 48 29.44 6.98 -4.41
C ALA A 48 30.47 6.85 -3.27
N THR A 49 30.67 7.96 -2.55
CA THR A 49 31.53 8.03 -1.37
C THR A 49 31.00 7.12 -0.25
N SER A 50 31.87 6.75 0.69
CA SER A 50 31.45 5.97 1.87
C SER A 50 30.34 6.66 2.68
N ARG A 51 30.34 7.99 2.71
CA ARG A 51 29.30 8.78 3.38
C ARG A 51 27.95 8.63 2.68
N GLU A 52 27.91 8.69 1.35
CA GLU A 52 26.67 8.53 0.58
C GLU A 52 26.11 7.11 0.70
N LYS A 53 26.98 6.10 0.70
CA LYS A 53 26.58 4.70 0.94
C LYS A 53 25.93 4.52 2.31
N MET A 54 26.54 5.09 3.35
CA MET A 54 26.02 5.02 4.71
C MET A 54 24.67 5.75 4.84
N GLU A 55 24.54 6.95 4.26
CA GLU A 55 23.30 7.71 4.25
C GLU A 55 22.18 6.95 3.51
N PHE A 56 22.51 6.31 2.39
CA PHE A 56 21.56 5.53 1.62
C PHE A 56 21.00 4.32 2.39
N GLU A 57 21.88 3.54 3.04
CA GLU A 57 21.43 2.43 3.89
C GLU A 57 20.63 2.94 5.10
N HIS A 58 21.02 4.08 5.68
CA HIS A 58 20.22 4.71 6.73
C HIS A 58 18.81 5.06 6.23
N GLN A 59 18.68 5.63 5.03
CA GLN A 59 17.39 5.96 4.43
C GLN A 59 16.55 4.71 4.11
N LYS A 60 17.17 3.60 3.67
CA LYS A 60 16.49 2.31 3.48
C LYS A 60 15.86 1.82 4.78
N CYS A 61 16.64 1.71 5.84
CA CYS A 61 16.15 1.29 7.15
C CYS A 61 15.07 2.24 7.68
N LYS A 62 15.25 3.55 7.50
CA LYS A 62 14.28 4.57 7.93
C LYS A 62 12.95 4.47 7.18
N ALA A 63 12.97 4.13 5.89
CA ALA A 63 11.76 3.93 5.11
C ALA A 63 10.96 2.72 5.61
N LEU A 64 11.63 1.57 5.83
CA LEU A 64 10.99 0.38 6.37
C LEU A 64 10.43 0.62 7.77
N ALA A 65 11.24 1.21 8.65
CA ALA A 65 10.82 1.55 10.01
C ALA A 65 9.63 2.53 10.02
N THR A 66 9.58 3.49 9.09
CA THR A 66 8.45 4.42 8.97
C THR A 66 7.14 3.66 8.66
N ILE A 67 7.18 2.67 7.76
CA ILE A 67 6.03 1.84 7.46
C ILE A 67 5.64 1.00 8.69
N TYR A 68 6.58 0.23 9.25
CA TYR A 68 6.33 -0.67 10.39
C TYR A 68 5.76 0.07 11.61
N LEU A 69 6.32 1.23 11.97
CA LEU A 69 5.88 2.01 13.12
C LEU A 69 4.53 2.70 12.92
N SER A 70 4.09 2.83 11.67
CA SER A 70 2.76 3.36 11.33
C SER A 70 1.65 2.33 11.45
N LEU A 71 1.95 1.09 11.81
CA LEU A 71 0.98 0.02 11.97
C LEU A 71 0.51 -0.09 13.43
N GLU A 72 -0.76 -0.46 13.63
CA GLU A 72 -1.20 -1.00 14.92
C GLU A 72 -0.54 -2.36 15.18
N GLU A 73 -0.46 -2.77 16.44
CA GLU A 73 0.21 -4.02 16.83
C GLU A 73 -0.36 -5.23 16.08
N SER A 74 -1.68 -5.26 15.89
CA SER A 74 -2.40 -6.32 15.18
C SER A 74 -2.04 -6.47 13.71
N GLN A 75 -1.40 -5.47 13.11
CA GLN A 75 -1.06 -5.46 11.68
C GLN A 75 0.45 -5.69 11.43
N LYS A 76 1.28 -5.68 12.47
CA LYS A 76 2.74 -5.80 12.31
C LYS A 76 3.18 -7.16 11.78
N ASP A 77 2.48 -8.21 12.17
CA ASP A 77 2.76 -9.58 11.70
C ASP A 77 2.64 -9.71 10.17
N LEU A 78 1.84 -8.84 9.52
CA LEU A 78 1.68 -8.83 8.06
C LEU A 78 2.96 -8.46 7.30
N VAL A 79 3.91 -7.79 7.96
CA VAL A 79 5.16 -7.30 7.36
C VAL A 79 6.39 -7.68 8.18
N ALA A 80 6.26 -8.59 9.16
CA ALA A 80 7.35 -8.95 10.07
C ALA A 80 8.58 -9.50 9.36
N GLU A 81 8.36 -10.26 8.29
CA GLU A 81 9.41 -10.87 7.45
C GLU A 81 9.87 -9.98 6.29
N ALA A 82 9.36 -8.74 6.18
CA ALA A 82 9.76 -7.84 5.11
C ALA A 82 11.15 -7.24 5.39
N GLU A 83 12.09 -7.40 4.47
CA GLU A 83 13.46 -6.87 4.60
C GLU A 83 13.57 -5.47 4.00
N THR A 84 12.66 -5.11 3.09
CA THR A 84 12.66 -3.81 2.43
C THR A 84 11.35 -3.05 2.62
N ALA A 85 11.43 -1.72 2.58
CA ALA A 85 10.25 -0.86 2.57
C ALA A 85 9.31 -1.19 1.40
N LYS A 86 9.88 -1.62 0.26
CA LYS A 86 9.13 -2.01 -0.92
C LYS A 86 8.29 -3.27 -0.68
N GLU A 87 8.90 -4.30 -0.11
CA GLU A 87 8.22 -5.54 0.24
C GLU A 87 7.08 -5.29 1.22
N ALA A 88 7.36 -4.58 2.32
CA ALA A 88 6.35 -4.23 3.31
C ALA A 88 5.17 -3.46 2.68
N TRP A 89 5.47 -2.46 1.84
CA TRP A 89 4.44 -1.70 1.14
C TRP A 89 3.60 -2.56 0.20
N THR A 90 4.24 -3.44 -0.58
CA THR A 90 3.56 -4.30 -1.55
C THR A 90 2.70 -5.37 -0.86
N LEU A 91 3.15 -5.98 0.24
CA LEU A 91 2.33 -6.89 1.03
C LEU A 91 1.04 -6.23 1.51
N LEU A 92 1.15 -5.02 2.07
CA LEU A 92 -0.02 -4.25 2.52
C LEU A 92 -0.93 -3.86 1.34
N GLU A 93 -0.37 -3.47 0.19
CA GLU A 93 -1.17 -3.23 -1.03
C GLU A 93 -1.95 -4.48 -1.47
N GLU A 94 -1.34 -5.66 -1.42
CA GLU A 94 -2.00 -6.89 -1.88
C GLU A 94 -3.08 -7.38 -0.91
N ILE A 95 -2.91 -7.14 0.39
CA ILE A 95 -3.90 -7.50 1.42
C ILE A 95 -5.12 -6.58 1.35
N TYR A 96 -4.92 -5.26 1.33
CA TYR A 96 -6.00 -4.29 1.48
C TYR A 96 -6.55 -3.74 0.15
N GLU A 97 -5.79 -3.82 -0.93
CA GLU A 97 -6.21 -3.48 -2.29
C GLU A 97 -5.97 -4.67 -3.23
N PRO A 98 -6.60 -5.83 -2.99
CA PRO A 98 -6.47 -6.98 -3.85
C PRO A 98 -6.81 -6.57 -5.29
N LYS A 99 -5.82 -6.75 -6.18
CA LYS A 99 -5.82 -6.18 -7.54
C LYS A 99 -7.16 -6.44 -8.20
N ALA A 100 -7.72 -5.37 -8.78
CA ALA A 100 -9.02 -5.32 -9.43
C ALA A 100 -9.36 -6.52 -10.33
N ARG A 101 -8.38 -7.28 -10.85
CA ARG A 101 -8.62 -8.51 -11.63
C ARG A 101 -9.48 -9.56 -10.92
N ALA A 102 -9.25 -9.85 -9.64
CA ALA A 102 -10.05 -10.85 -8.93
C ALA A 102 -11.49 -10.35 -8.72
N ARG A 103 -11.64 -9.10 -8.27
CA ARG A 103 -12.95 -8.44 -8.15
C ARG A 103 -13.67 -8.28 -9.49
N ILE A 104 -12.96 -7.95 -10.57
CA ILE A 104 -13.48 -7.87 -11.94
C ILE A 104 -13.90 -9.27 -12.42
N ALA A 105 -13.12 -10.31 -12.14
CA ALA A 105 -13.47 -11.68 -12.50
C ALA A 105 -14.73 -12.15 -11.75
N GLN A 106 -14.83 -11.84 -10.45
CA GLN A 106 -16.02 -12.09 -9.65
C GLN A 106 -17.23 -11.34 -10.21
N LEU A 107 -17.13 -10.02 -10.41
CA LEU A 107 -18.21 -9.21 -10.97
C LEU A 107 -18.63 -9.67 -12.37
N ARG A 108 -17.68 -10.12 -13.22
CA ARG A 108 -18.00 -10.74 -14.51
C ARG A 108 -18.73 -12.06 -14.35
N SER A 109 -18.31 -12.91 -13.41
CA SER A 109 -18.97 -14.18 -13.11
C SER A 109 -20.40 -13.96 -12.60
N GLU A 110 -20.60 -13.01 -11.68
CA GLU A 110 -21.91 -12.60 -11.19
C GLU A 110 -22.78 -12.09 -12.33
N PHE A 111 -22.27 -11.17 -13.16
CA PHE A 111 -22.96 -10.65 -14.34
C PHE A 111 -23.42 -11.76 -15.31
N TYR A 112 -22.55 -12.70 -15.66
CA TYR A 112 -22.92 -13.82 -16.56
C TYR A 112 -23.85 -14.85 -15.91
N SER A 113 -23.96 -14.85 -14.58
CA SER A 113 -24.87 -15.74 -13.84
C SER A 113 -26.29 -15.17 -13.72
N ILE A 114 -26.50 -13.88 -13.99
CA ILE A 114 -27.81 -13.24 -14.00
C ILE A 114 -28.64 -13.82 -15.16
N LYS A 115 -29.80 -14.40 -14.83
CA LYS A 115 -30.74 -14.97 -15.80
C LYS A 115 -32.12 -14.35 -15.60
N LYS A 116 -32.76 -13.99 -16.71
CA LYS A 116 -34.13 -13.50 -16.71
C LYS A 116 -35.06 -14.58 -16.18
N GLN A 117 -35.89 -14.24 -15.19
CA GLN A 117 -36.91 -15.16 -14.70
C GLN A 117 -38.09 -15.26 -15.69
N PRO A 118 -38.80 -16.40 -15.77
CA PRO A 118 -39.91 -16.57 -16.70
C PRO A 118 -41.03 -15.53 -16.52
N SER A 119 -41.31 -15.15 -15.28
CA SER A 119 -42.35 -14.18 -14.89
C SER A 119 -41.90 -12.71 -14.94
N GLU A 120 -40.62 -12.46 -15.18
CA GLU A 120 -40.04 -11.11 -15.16
C GLU A 120 -40.22 -10.43 -16.53
N SER A 121 -40.48 -9.12 -16.55
CA SER A 121 -40.49 -8.36 -17.81
C SER A 121 -39.07 -8.05 -18.27
N ILE A 122 -38.86 -7.84 -19.57
CA ILE A 122 -37.53 -7.48 -20.09
C ILE A 122 -37.00 -6.18 -19.47
N GLY A 123 -37.88 -5.22 -19.16
CA GLY A 123 -37.51 -3.95 -18.53
C GLY A 123 -37.02 -4.10 -17.09
N ILE A 124 -37.64 -5.01 -16.32
CA ILE A 124 -37.17 -5.33 -14.95
C ILE A 124 -35.86 -6.11 -15.00
N TYR A 125 -35.71 -7.04 -15.95
CA TYR A 125 -34.46 -7.78 -16.14
C TYR A 125 -33.28 -6.85 -16.47
N LEU A 126 -33.46 -5.88 -17.36
CA LEU A 126 -32.42 -4.91 -17.71
C LEU A 126 -32.06 -3.97 -16.54
N ALA A 127 -32.94 -3.81 -15.55
CA ALA A 127 -32.65 -3.00 -14.36
C ALA A 127 -31.80 -3.76 -13.32
N HIS A 128 -31.69 -5.08 -13.43
CA HIS A 128 -30.84 -5.92 -12.58
C HIS A 128 -29.39 -6.05 -13.10
N ILE A 129 -29.12 -5.56 -14.31
CA ILE A 129 -27.84 -5.60 -15.02
C ILE A 129 -27.11 -4.27 -14.85
#